data_AF-A0A916JPW2-F1
#
_entry.id   AF-A0A916JPW2-F1
#
_cell.length_a   1.000
_cell.length_b   1.000
_cell.length_c   1.000
_cell.angle_alpha   90.00
_cell.angle_beta   90.00
_cell.angle_gamma   90.00
#
_symmetry.space_group_name_H-M   'P 1'
#
loop_
_entity.id
_entity.type
_entity.pdbx_description
1 polymer ?
#
loop_
_entity_poly.entity_id
_entity_poly.type
_entity_poly.pdbx_seq_one_letter_code
_entity_poly.pdbx_strand_id
1 'polypeptide(L)'
;MRVFFALLSLLLFATLPSCSTSECERKLENDYPEIPTYIKNQELAKHSEVTCTVKEHNSYTFYGYQEPEGKCHFFDVELTLENVLITTFSFLIDDKRQYDILVYEFESDEDLEKFKKFIPDASLYYEKNKEIHDFFEAKDKVYLYFHGIP
;
A
#
# COMPACT_ATOMS: atom_id res chain seq x y z
N MET A 1 -33.49 -19.42 46.77
CA MET A 1 -32.09 -19.15 46.43
C MET A 1 -32.00 -19.16 44.91
N ARG A 2 -31.79 -17.99 44.31
CA ARG A 2 -31.90 -17.77 42.87
C ARG A 2 -30.69 -16.92 42.46
N VAL A 3 -30.16 -17.22 41.25
CA VAL A 3 -29.42 -16.29 40.37
C VAL A 3 -27.88 -16.26 40.61
N PHE A 4 -26.93 -16.26 39.65
CA PHE A 4 -26.86 -16.20 38.16
C PHE A 4 -25.64 -17.06 37.71
N PHE A 5 -25.74 -17.81 36.62
CA PHE A 5 -24.60 -18.30 35.84
C PHE A 5 -24.19 -17.20 34.85
N ALA A 6 -22.96 -16.71 34.92
CA ALA A 6 -22.37 -15.91 33.86
C ALA A 6 -21.42 -16.81 33.05
N LEU A 7 -21.89 -17.28 31.89
CA LEU A 7 -21.01 -17.79 30.84
C LEU A 7 -20.30 -16.56 30.25
N LEU A 8 -19.04 -16.37 30.61
CA LEU A 8 -18.16 -15.44 29.93
C LEU A 8 -17.64 -16.16 28.67
N SER A 9 -18.37 -16.00 27.57
CA SER A 9 -17.91 -16.36 26.24
C SER A 9 -16.69 -15.51 25.89
N LEU A 10 -15.49 -16.08 26.03
CA LEU A 10 -14.27 -15.54 25.44
C LEU A 10 -14.47 -15.55 23.91
N LEU A 11 -14.74 -14.36 23.37
CA LEU A 11 -14.53 -14.08 21.96
C LEU A 11 -13.04 -14.26 21.68
N LEU A 12 -12.70 -15.29 20.91
CA LEU A 12 -11.42 -15.37 20.21
C LEU A 12 -11.35 -14.13 19.28
N PHE A 13 -10.61 -13.11 19.70
CA PHE A 13 -10.02 -12.20 18.74
C PHE A 13 -8.97 -13.00 17.97
N ALA A 14 -9.30 -13.36 16.72
CA ALA A 14 -8.28 -13.72 15.76
C ALA A 14 -7.43 -12.46 15.51
N THR A 15 -6.38 -12.29 16.32
CA THR A 15 -5.34 -11.30 16.05
C THR A 15 -4.62 -11.75 14.79
N LEU A 16 -4.86 -11.05 13.68
CA LEU A 16 -3.98 -11.14 12.51
C LEU A 16 -2.53 -10.95 12.99
N PRO A 17 -1.56 -11.70 12.46
CA PRO A 17 -0.17 -11.56 12.86
C PRO A 17 0.30 -10.15 12.51
N SER A 18 0.54 -9.34 13.53
CA SER A 18 1.35 -8.14 13.38
C SER A 18 2.78 -8.64 13.21
N CYS A 19 3.33 -8.49 12.00
CA CYS A 19 4.75 -8.77 11.77
C CYS A 19 5.56 -7.90 12.73
N SER A 20 6.46 -8.51 13.49
CA SER A 20 7.43 -7.76 14.28
C SER A 20 8.34 -6.97 13.33
N THR A 21 8.82 -5.82 13.79
CA THR A 21 9.72 -4.91 13.03
C THR A 21 10.88 -5.64 12.35
N SER A 22 11.48 -6.62 13.04
CA SER A 22 12.57 -7.44 12.50
C SER A 22 12.18 -8.31 11.29
N GLU A 23 10.92 -8.73 11.19
CA GLU A 23 10.46 -9.57 10.07
C GLU A 23 10.16 -8.71 8.84
N CYS A 24 9.56 -7.52 9.04
CA CYS A 24 9.31 -6.57 7.96
C CYS A 24 10.60 -6.03 7.36
N GLU A 25 11.60 -5.69 8.17
CA GLU A 25 12.93 -5.30 7.69
C GLU A 25 13.57 -6.43 6.87
N ARG A 26 13.52 -7.67 7.36
CA ARG A 26 14.06 -8.82 6.63
C ARG A 26 13.32 -9.04 5.30
N LYS A 27 12.00 -8.89 5.28
CA LYS A 27 11.18 -8.99 4.06
C LYS A 27 11.54 -7.88 3.08
N LEU A 28 11.66 -6.65 3.56
CA LEU A 28 12.08 -5.48 2.77
C LEU A 28 13.45 -5.73 2.11
N GLU A 29 14.43 -6.19 2.89
CA GLU A 29 15.80 -6.40 2.39
C GLU A 29 15.92 -7.57 1.41
N ASN A 30 15.22 -8.68 1.66
CA ASN A 30 15.38 -9.90 0.87
C ASN A 30 14.43 -9.96 -0.33
N ASP A 31 13.17 -9.57 -0.14
CA ASP A 31 12.13 -9.76 -1.16
C ASP A 31 11.93 -8.51 -2.02
N TYR A 32 12.29 -7.32 -1.51
CA TYR A 32 12.10 -6.01 -2.17
C TYR A 32 13.34 -5.09 -2.08
N PRO A 33 14.55 -5.56 -2.48
CA PRO A 33 15.80 -4.80 -2.36
C PRO A 33 15.81 -3.47 -3.16
N GLU A 34 14.87 -3.29 -4.07
CA GLU A 34 14.68 -2.07 -4.85
C GLU A 34 14.19 -0.90 -3.96
N ILE A 35 13.42 -1.19 -2.91
CA ILE A 35 12.87 -0.16 -2.02
C ILE A 35 13.98 0.55 -1.21
N PRO A 36 14.91 -0.15 -0.50
CA PRO A 36 16.02 0.51 0.17
C PRO A 36 16.88 1.36 -0.79
N THR A 37 17.06 0.89 -2.03
CA THR A 37 17.81 1.62 -3.06
C THR A 37 17.08 2.91 -3.46
N TYR A 38 15.77 2.83 -3.69
CA TYR A 38 14.93 3.99 -3.98
C TYR A 38 14.94 5.02 -2.84
N ILE A 39 14.73 4.57 -1.60
CA ILE A 39 14.74 5.44 -0.40
C ILE A 39 16.07 6.21 -0.28
N LYS A 40 17.19 5.51 -0.48
CA LYS A 40 18.52 6.12 -0.44
C LYS A 40 18.71 7.19 -1.52
N ASN A 41 18.22 6.93 -2.74
CA ASN A 41 18.36 7.86 -3.87
C ASN A 41 17.48 9.11 -3.72
N GLN A 42 16.35 8.99 -3.04
CA GLN A 42 15.43 10.09 -2.76
C GLN A 42 15.86 10.94 -1.55
N GLU A 43 17.02 10.67 -0.95
CA GLU A 43 17.52 11.32 0.27
C GLU A 43 16.48 11.34 1.41
N LEU A 44 15.57 10.36 1.44
CA LEU A 44 14.57 10.27 2.49
C LEU A 44 15.27 10.03 3.83
N ALA A 45 14.83 10.75 4.86
CA ALA A 45 15.46 10.73 6.17
C ALA A 45 15.56 9.29 6.73
N LYS A 46 16.56 9.06 7.59
CA LYS A 46 16.72 7.78 8.29
C LYS A 46 15.43 7.48 9.05
N HIS A 47 14.71 6.45 8.61
CA HIS A 47 13.57 5.90 9.33
C HIS A 47 14.05 5.23 10.62
N SER A 48 13.26 5.34 11.68
CA SER A 48 13.52 4.67 12.96
C SER A 48 12.94 3.26 12.97
N GLU A 49 11.87 3.02 12.20
CA GLU A 49 11.15 1.75 12.19
C GLU A 49 10.44 1.54 10.85
N VAL A 50 10.40 0.28 10.41
CA VAL A 50 9.61 -0.18 9.26
C VAL A 50 8.53 -1.14 9.74
N THR A 51 7.28 -0.86 9.37
CA THR A 51 6.17 -1.80 9.52
C THR A 51 5.67 -2.21 8.15
N CYS A 52 5.12 -3.41 8.04
CA CYS A 52 4.62 -3.93 6.79
C CYS A 52 3.31 -4.68 6.97
N THR A 53 2.42 -4.56 5.98
CA THR A 53 1.17 -5.31 5.91
C THR A 53 1.01 -5.89 4.53
N VAL A 54 0.54 -7.13 4.45
CA VAL A 54 0.27 -7.82 3.19
C VAL A 54 -1.22 -8.07 3.11
N LYS A 55 -1.84 -7.70 1.98
CA LYS A 55 -3.25 -7.93 1.70
C LYS A 55 -3.41 -8.55 0.33
N GLU A 56 -4.12 -9.67 0.29
CA GLU A 56 -4.50 -10.34 -0.95
C GLU A 56 -5.94 -9.94 -1.30
N HIS A 57 -6.15 -9.62 -2.57
CA HIS A 57 -7.42 -9.18 -3.10
C HIS A 57 -7.80 -10.01 -4.31
N ASN A 58 -8.86 -10.81 -4.19
CA ASN A 58 -9.41 -11.56 -5.32
C ASN A 58 -9.91 -10.61 -6.43
N SER A 59 -10.40 -9.44 -6.05
CA SER A 59 -10.75 -8.35 -6.97
C SER A 59 -10.46 -7.02 -6.27
N TYR A 60 -9.85 -6.09 -6.99
CA TYR A 60 -9.46 -4.77 -6.47
C TYR A 60 -9.77 -3.69 -7.51
N THR A 61 -10.58 -2.71 -7.10
CA THR A 61 -10.96 -1.59 -7.94
C THR A 61 -10.19 -0.33 -7.54
N PHE A 62 -9.47 0.24 -8.50
CA PHE A 62 -8.90 1.57 -8.40
C PHE A 62 -9.85 2.60 -8.98
N TYR A 63 -9.91 3.73 -8.30
CA TYR A 63 -10.58 4.94 -8.76
C TYR A 63 -9.51 6.02 -8.92
N GLY A 64 -9.35 6.51 -10.14
CA GLY A 64 -8.49 7.63 -10.47
C GLY A 64 -9.35 8.83 -10.87
N TYR A 65 -8.85 10.03 -10.64
CA TYR A 65 -9.42 11.22 -11.23
C TYR A 65 -8.54 11.65 -12.39
N GLN A 66 -9.11 11.81 -13.58
CA GLN A 66 -8.40 12.43 -14.67
C GLN A 66 -8.77 13.91 -14.73
N GLU A 67 -7.79 14.79 -14.58
CA GLU A 67 -7.97 16.21 -14.89
C GLU A 67 -7.80 16.40 -16.41
N PRO A 68 -8.84 16.85 -17.13
CA PRO A 68 -8.68 17.24 -18.52
C PRO A 68 -7.85 18.52 -18.60
N GLU A 69 -7.00 18.62 -19.63
CA GLU A 69 -6.21 19.82 -19.87
C GLU A 69 -7.08 21.09 -19.88
N GLY A 70 -6.74 22.03 -18.99
CA GLY A 70 -7.32 23.36 -18.96
C GLY A 70 -8.75 23.49 -18.38
N LYS A 71 -9.31 22.48 -17.70
CA LYS A 71 -10.61 22.61 -17.01
C LYS A 71 -10.70 21.86 -15.67
N CYS A 72 -11.37 22.46 -14.70
CA CYS A 72 -11.71 21.88 -13.39
C CYS A 72 -12.89 20.88 -13.46
N HIS A 73 -12.87 19.92 -14.38
CA HIS A 73 -13.86 18.84 -14.45
C HIS A 73 -13.17 17.50 -14.24
N PHE A 74 -13.40 16.87 -13.09
CA PHE A 74 -12.81 15.55 -12.78
C PHE A 74 -13.62 14.45 -13.49
N PHE A 75 -12.93 13.55 -14.20
CA PHE A 75 -13.53 12.31 -14.69
C PHE A 75 -13.09 11.15 -13.79
N ASP A 76 -14.04 10.31 -13.38
CA ASP A 76 -13.75 9.08 -12.65
C ASP A 76 -13.29 8.02 -13.66
N VAL A 77 -12.02 7.64 -13.59
CA VAL A 77 -11.48 6.49 -14.33
C VAL A 77 -11.46 5.31 -13.36
N GLU A 78 -12.03 4.18 -13.78
CA GLU A 78 -12.09 2.97 -12.98
C GLU A 78 -11.24 1.87 -13.61
N LEU A 79 -10.46 1.18 -12.78
CA LEU A 79 -9.74 -0.03 -13.17
C LEU A 79 -10.00 -1.13 -12.14
N THR A 80 -10.54 -2.25 -12.59
CA THR A 80 -10.68 -3.45 -11.77
C THR A 80 -9.61 -4.47 -12.17
N LEU A 81 -8.92 -5.02 -11.18
CA LEU A 81 -7.87 -6.02 -11.31
C LEU A 81 -8.24 -7.25 -10.49
N GLU A 82 -7.91 -8.43 -11.00
CA GLU A 82 -8.20 -9.70 -10.33
C GLU A 82 -6.93 -10.25 -9.67
N ASN A 83 -7.08 -10.90 -8.52
CA ASN A 83 -6.00 -11.54 -7.76
C ASN A 83 -4.72 -10.70 -7.62
N VAL A 84 -4.84 -9.55 -6.97
CA VAL A 84 -3.71 -8.65 -6.70
C VAL A 84 -3.24 -8.82 -5.26
N LEU A 85 -1.93 -9.01 -5.09
CA LEU A 85 -1.28 -8.97 -3.79
C LEU A 85 -0.68 -7.57 -3.58
N ILE A 86 -1.09 -6.92 -2.49
CA ILE A 86 -0.62 -5.58 -2.12
C ILE A 86 0.18 -5.67 -0.84
N THR A 87 1.48 -5.38 -0.93
CA THR A 87 2.36 -5.25 0.24
C THR A 87 2.59 -3.78 0.52
N THR A 88 2.17 -3.29 1.69
CA THR A 88 2.42 -1.92 2.14
C THR A 88 3.58 -1.91 3.12
N PHE A 89 4.62 -1.13 2.84
CA PHE A 89 5.68 -0.78 3.79
C PHE A 89 5.46 0.65 4.29
N SER A 90 5.28 0.80 5.60
CA SER A 90 5.12 2.09 6.26
C SER A 90 6.39 2.43 7.03
N PHE A 91 6.96 3.59 6.71
CA PHE A 91 8.20 4.08 7.29
C PHE A 91 7.91 5.19 8.30
N LEU A 92 8.44 5.00 9.51
CA LEU A 92 8.21 5.86 10.65
C LEU A 92 9.47 6.69 10.95
N ILE A 93 9.27 7.96 11.30
CA ILE A 93 10.28 8.84 11.92
C ILE A 93 9.70 9.40 13.20
N ASP A 94 10.38 9.22 14.33
CA ASP A 94 9.94 9.66 15.66
C ASP A 94 8.48 9.21 15.96
N ASP A 95 8.19 7.94 15.68
CA ASP A 95 6.86 7.30 15.81
C ASP A 95 5.75 7.89 14.94
N LYS A 96 6.09 8.75 13.96
CA LYS A 96 5.14 9.30 12.99
C LYS A 96 5.36 8.70 11.62
N ARG A 97 4.27 8.30 10.98
CA ARG A 97 4.29 7.79 9.61
C ARG A 97 4.70 8.92 8.68
N GLN A 98 5.80 8.73 7.96
CA GLN A 98 6.30 9.73 7.02
C GLN A 98 5.93 9.37 5.58
N TYR A 99 6.06 8.11 5.21
CA TYR A 99 5.71 7.65 3.87
C TYR A 99 5.32 6.18 3.85
N ASP A 100 4.48 5.84 2.88
CA ASP A 100 4.09 4.48 2.56
C ASP A 100 4.65 4.12 1.16
N ILE A 101 5.18 2.92 1.00
CA ILE A 101 5.46 2.33 -0.31
C ILE A 101 4.56 1.12 -0.48
N LEU A 102 3.70 1.15 -1.49
CA LEU A 102 2.83 0.04 -1.85
C LEU A 102 3.46 -0.71 -3.01
N VAL A 103 3.59 -2.02 -2.85
CA VAL A 103 4.06 -2.94 -3.88
C VAL A 103 2.87 -3.74 -4.37
N TYR A 104 2.59 -3.63 -5.65
CA TYR A 104 1.55 -4.39 -6.34
C TYR A 104 2.20 -5.54 -7.10
N GLU A 105 1.75 -6.75 -6.77
CA GLU A 105 2.18 -7.99 -7.39
C GLU A 105 0.96 -8.61 -8.09
N PHE A 106 1.11 -8.94 -9.36
CA PHE A 106 0.02 -9.37 -10.25
C PHE A 106 0.23 -10.83 -10.66
N GLU A 107 -0.83 -11.63 -10.65
CA GLU A 107 -0.78 -12.99 -11.21
C GLU A 107 -0.85 -12.99 -12.74
N SER A 108 -1.45 -11.95 -13.33
CA SER A 108 -1.72 -11.84 -14.77
C SER A 108 -0.94 -10.70 -15.40
N ASP A 109 -0.19 -11.00 -16.46
CA ASP A 109 0.48 -10.00 -17.30
C ASP A 109 -0.54 -9.00 -17.89
N GLU A 110 -1.77 -9.43 -18.15
CA GLU A 110 -2.82 -8.55 -18.67
C GLU A 110 -3.20 -7.47 -17.66
N ASP A 111 -3.32 -7.84 -16.39
CA ASP A 111 -3.70 -6.92 -15.31
C ASP A 111 -2.55 -5.99 -14.94
N LEU A 112 -1.31 -6.48 -14.98
CA LEU A 112 -0.11 -5.65 -14.91
C LEU A 112 -0.11 -4.58 -16.01
N GLU A 113 -0.37 -4.96 -17.27
CA GLU A 113 -0.36 -4.02 -18.39
C GLU A 113 -1.53 -3.03 -18.36
N LYS A 114 -2.71 -3.43 -17.86
CA LYS A 114 -3.82 -2.49 -17.58
C LYS A 114 -3.41 -1.48 -16.51
N PHE A 115 -2.79 -1.96 -15.43
CA PHE A 115 -2.37 -1.11 -14.32
C PHE A 115 -1.33 -0.07 -14.74
N LYS A 116 -0.32 -0.47 -15.51
CA LYS A 116 0.70 0.44 -16.04
C LYS A 116 0.13 1.54 -16.93
N LYS A 117 -0.94 1.27 -17.67
CA LYS A 117 -1.63 2.28 -18.48
C LYS A 117 -2.49 3.20 -17.64
N PHE A 118 -3.07 2.68 -16.57
CA PHE A 118 -3.95 3.43 -15.68
C PHE A 118 -3.18 4.43 -14.80
N ILE A 119 -2.04 4.02 -14.21
CA ILE A 119 -1.32 4.85 -13.22
C ILE A 119 -0.90 6.24 -13.74
N PRO A 120 -0.31 6.39 -14.94
CA PRO A 120 0.09 7.72 -15.44
C PRO A 120 -1.09 8.66 -15.71
N ASP A 121 -2.23 8.11 -16.12
CA ASP A 121 -3.44 8.88 -16.48
C ASP A 121 -4.31 9.20 -15.26
N ALA A 122 -4.15 8.44 -14.17
CA ALA A 122 -4.88 8.63 -12.93
C ALA A 122 -4.13 9.64 -12.04
N SER A 123 -4.71 10.84 -11.85
CA SER A 123 -4.32 11.69 -10.72
C SER A 123 -4.90 11.04 -9.46
N LEU A 124 -4.02 10.40 -8.69
CA LEU A 124 -4.43 9.47 -7.65
C LEU A 124 -4.63 10.22 -6.33
N TYR A 125 -5.83 10.78 -6.18
CA TYR A 125 -6.39 11.18 -4.89
C TYR A 125 -6.88 9.92 -4.14
N TYR A 126 -5.95 9.03 -3.80
CA TYR A 126 -6.27 7.75 -3.16
C TYR A 126 -6.47 7.97 -1.66
N GLU A 127 -7.73 8.08 -1.22
CA GLU A 127 -8.13 8.72 0.05
C GLU A 127 -7.77 10.22 0.04
N LYS A 128 -8.58 11.05 0.69
CA LYS A 128 -8.48 12.53 0.63
C LYS A 128 -7.09 13.14 0.95
N ASN A 129 -6.13 12.33 1.40
CA ASN A 129 -4.86 12.72 1.98
C ASN A 129 -3.64 11.90 1.49
N LYS A 130 -3.76 11.01 0.49
CA LYS A 130 -2.57 10.28 -0.05
C LYS A 130 -2.48 10.45 -1.57
N GLU A 131 -1.64 11.39 -1.98
CA GLU A 131 -1.24 11.58 -3.36
C GLU A 131 -0.11 10.61 -3.71
N ILE A 132 -0.13 10.04 -4.93
CA ILE A 132 1.03 9.32 -5.45
C ILE A 132 2.07 10.34 -5.86
N HIS A 133 3.23 10.28 -5.22
CA HIS A 133 4.33 11.19 -5.52
C HIS A 133 5.26 10.66 -6.59
N ASP A 134 5.42 9.33 -6.64
CA ASP A 134 6.25 8.67 -7.65
C ASP A 134 5.80 7.22 -7.81
N PHE A 135 6.14 6.63 -8.95
CA PHE A 135 6.04 5.19 -9.14
C PHE A 135 7.20 4.67 -9.97
N PHE A 136 7.58 3.42 -9.72
CA PHE A 136 8.61 2.76 -10.49
C PHE A 136 8.31 1.28 -10.67
N GLU A 137 8.95 0.68 -11.66
CA GLU A 137 8.82 -0.73 -11.98
C GLU A 137 10.13 -1.44 -11.70
N ALA A 138 10.03 -2.63 -11.12
CA ALA A 138 11.15 -3.55 -11.07
C ALA A 138 10.64 -4.98 -11.16
N LYS A 139 11.21 -5.74 -12.11
CA LYS A 139 10.79 -7.11 -12.43
C LYS A 139 9.31 -7.13 -12.85
N ASP A 140 8.49 -7.82 -12.08
CA ASP A 140 7.05 -8.08 -12.24
C ASP A 140 6.20 -7.26 -11.25
N LYS A 141 6.79 -6.25 -10.60
CA LYS A 141 6.15 -5.47 -9.54
C LYS A 141 6.08 -4.01 -9.91
N VAL A 142 4.98 -3.38 -9.49
CA VAL A 142 4.79 -1.92 -9.58
C VAL A 142 4.82 -1.36 -8.17
N TYR A 143 5.66 -0.35 -7.96
CA TYR A 143 5.89 0.30 -6.67
C TYR A 143 5.29 1.69 -6.73
N LEU A 144 4.38 2.00 -5.81
CA LEU A 144 3.78 3.32 -5.67
C LEU A 144 4.29 3.95 -4.37
N TYR A 145 4.89 5.14 -4.48
CA TYR A 145 5.38 5.93 -3.36
C TYR A 145 4.36 7.00 -2.97
N PHE A 146 3.93 6.95 -1.71
CA PHE A 146 3.03 7.91 -1.10
C PHE A 146 3.75 8.63 0.04
N HIS A 147 3.76 9.96 0.01
CA HIS A 147 4.16 10.75 1.17
C HIS A 147 2.95 10.87 2.08
N GLY A 148 3.09 10.48 3.33
CA GLY A 148 2.09 10.82 4.33
C GLY A 148 2.25 12.30 4.64
N ILE A 149 1.22 13.12 4.38
CA ILE A 149 1.19 14.46 4.96
C ILE A 149 1.19 14.27 6.49
N PRO A 150 2.19 14.79 7.22
CA PRO A 150 2.28 14.64 8.68
C PRO A 150 1.10 15.26 9.44
#